data_AF-F2J5L2-F1
#
_entry.id   AF-F2J5L2-F1
#
_cell.length_a   1.000
_cell.length_b   1.000
_cell.length_c   1.000
_cell.angle_alpha   90.00
_cell.angle_beta   90.00
_cell.angle_gamma   90.00
#
_symmetry.space_group_name_H-M   'P 1'
#
loop_
_entity.id
_entity.type
_entity.pdbx_description
1 polymer ?
#
loop_
_entity_poly.entity_id
_entity_poly.type
_entity_poly.pdbx_seq_one_letter_code
_entity_poly.pdbx_strand_id
1 'polypeptide(L)'
;MANEKSADERKLRRLTDLLDRALFELRGELVSMVETACELAWDGMDHVPVPGTACPVSVPGIAARALLIIEIEAEIGRPAEHPEPQWLDDLLDGKWGLIT
;
A
#
# COMPACT_ATOMS: atom_id res chain seq x y z
N MET A 1 19.13 29.68 15.15
CA MET A 1 19.23 29.45 13.69
C MET A 1 19.92 28.14 13.29
N ALA A 2 21.21 27.89 13.58
CA ALA A 2 21.85 26.62 13.17
C ALA A 2 21.34 25.37 13.94
N ASN A 3 21.01 25.55 15.24
CA ASN A 3 20.56 24.46 16.11
C ASN A 3 19.10 24.03 15.85
N GLU A 4 18.25 24.96 15.40
CA GLU A 4 16.84 24.69 15.05
C GLU A 4 16.75 23.93 13.73
N LYS A 5 17.52 24.35 12.71
CA LYS A 5 17.57 23.67 11.40
C LYS A 5 18.00 22.20 11.53
N SER A 6 18.95 21.90 12.41
CA SER A 6 19.38 20.52 12.72
C SER A 6 18.34 19.70 13.50
N ALA A 7 17.48 20.34 14.29
CA ALA A 7 16.39 19.67 14.99
C ALA A 7 15.24 19.30 14.04
N ASP A 8 14.88 20.20 13.13
CA ASP A 8 13.84 19.98 12.13
C ASP A 8 14.23 18.87 11.14
N GLU A 9 15.48 18.85 10.68
CA GLU A 9 16.00 17.78 9.81
C GLU A 9 15.97 16.40 10.50
N ARG A 10 16.30 16.33 11.80
CA ARG A 10 16.22 15.08 12.58
C ARG A 10 14.78 14.63 12.79
N LYS A 11 13.87 15.57 13.04
CA LYS A 11 12.44 15.29 13.17
C LYS A 11 11.88 14.75 11.85
N LEU A 12 12.22 15.39 10.73
CA LEU A 12 11.78 14.96 9.40
C LEU A 12 12.27 13.54 9.10
N ARG A 13 13.56 13.25 9.28
CA ARG A 13 14.12 11.90 9.10
C ARG A 13 13.39 10.85 9.93
N ARG A 14 13.08 11.15 11.20
CA ARG A 14 12.35 10.24 12.08
C ARG A 14 10.91 10.02 11.61
N LEU A 15 10.24 11.05 11.11
CA LEU A 15 8.88 10.92 10.58
C LEU A 15 8.87 10.10 9.29
N THR A 16 9.82 10.31 8.38
CA THR A 16 9.97 9.48 7.17
C THR A 16 10.20 8.02 7.54
N ASP A 17 11.09 7.73 8.49
CA ASP A 17 11.32 6.35 8.97
C ASP A 17 10.07 5.71 9.63
N LEU A 18 9.26 6.50 10.33
CA LEU A 18 8.00 6.02 10.89
C LEU A 18 6.98 5.72 9.79
N LEU A 19 6.88 6.58 8.78
CA LEU A 19 6.00 6.38 7.63
C LEU A 19 6.43 5.17 6.79
N ASP A 20 7.74 4.98 6.58
CA ASP A 20 8.28 3.82 5.87
C ASP A 20 7.87 2.50 6.54
N ARG A 21 7.97 2.43 7.88
CA ARG A 21 7.57 1.23 8.63
C ARG A 21 6.06 1.04 8.66
N ALA A 22 5.31 2.13 8.79
CA ALA A 22 3.85 2.07 8.72
C ALA A 22 3.38 1.60 7.34
N LEU A 23 4.03 2.06 6.27
CA LEU A 23 3.75 1.65 4.90
C LEU A 23 3.97 0.15 4.71
N PHE A 24 5.05 -0.40 5.24
CA PHE A 24 5.31 -1.85 5.20
C PHE A 24 4.18 -2.66 5.84
N GLU A 25 3.74 -2.28 7.04
CA GLU A 25 2.64 -2.96 7.74
C GLU A 25 1.31 -2.80 6.98
N LEU A 26 1.01 -1.59 6.48
CA LEU A 26 -0.21 -1.30 5.72
C LEU A 26 -0.29 -2.10 4.41
N ARG A 27 0.83 -2.23 3.70
CA ARG A 27 0.90 -3.04 2.47
C ARG A 27 0.63 -4.51 2.79
N GLY A 28 1.24 -5.07 3.83
CA GLY A 28 0.97 -6.44 4.29
C GLY A 28 -0.48 -6.68 4.72
N GLU A 29 -1.09 -5.71 5.40
CA GLU A 29 -2.51 -5.77 5.77
C GLU A 29 -3.41 -5.71 4.52
N LEU A 30 -3.11 -4.84 3.56
CA LEU A 30 -3.84 -4.75 2.31
C LEU A 30 -3.74 -6.06 1.52
N VAL A 31 -2.56 -6.68 1.47
CA VAL A 31 -2.37 -8.01 0.84
C VAL A 31 -3.32 -9.02 1.45
N SER A 32 -3.27 -9.17 2.78
CA SER A 32 -4.10 -10.13 3.51
C SER A 32 -5.59 -9.86 3.31
N MET A 33 -5.99 -8.59 3.26
CA MET A 33 -7.38 -8.20 3.05
C MET A 33 -7.88 -8.56 1.66
N VAL A 34 -7.06 -8.35 0.62
CA VAL A 34 -7.42 -8.68 -0.75
C VAL A 34 -7.50 -10.19 -0.95
N GLU A 35 -6.51 -10.94 -0.45
CA GLU A 35 -6.48 -12.41 -0.55
C GLU A 35 -7.67 -13.08 0.16
N THR A 36 -8.15 -12.49 1.25
CA THR A 36 -9.30 -13.01 2.00
C THR A 36 -10.65 -12.55 1.44
N ALA A 37 -10.68 -11.43 0.71
CA ALA A 37 -11.91 -10.86 0.18
C ALA A 37 -12.21 -11.27 -1.26
N CYS A 38 -11.21 -11.64 -2.05
CA CYS A 38 -11.36 -11.97 -3.46
C CYS A 38 -11.41 -13.48 -3.72
N GLU A 39 -11.91 -13.86 -4.89
CA GLU A 39 -11.61 -15.17 -5.46
C GLU A 39 -10.12 -15.25 -5.82
N LEU A 40 -9.52 -16.42 -5.64
CA LEU A 40 -8.13 -16.68 -5.99
C LEU A 40 -8.05 -17.60 -7.21
N ALA A 41 -7.30 -17.20 -8.22
CA ALA A 41 -7.01 -17.99 -9.41
C ALA A 41 -5.54 -18.41 -9.42
N TRP A 42 -5.25 -19.58 -9.97
CA TRP A 42 -3.88 -20.03 -10.18
C TRP A 42 -3.30 -19.38 -11.44
N ASP A 43 -2.16 -18.69 -11.34
CA ASP A 43 -1.49 -18.03 -12.48
C ASP A 43 -0.37 -18.87 -13.14
N GLY A 44 -0.11 -20.06 -12.59
CA GLY A 44 1.02 -20.92 -12.99
C GLY A 44 2.13 -21.01 -11.95
N MET A 45 2.23 -20.03 -11.05
CA MET A 45 3.26 -19.93 -10.02
C MET A 45 2.66 -19.79 -8.62
N ASP A 46 1.60 -18.98 -8.48
CA ASP A 46 0.93 -18.72 -7.21
C ASP A 46 -0.60 -18.53 -7.40
N HIS A 47 -1.31 -18.43 -6.29
CA HIS A 47 -2.68 -17.99 -6.23
C HIS A 47 -2.75 -16.45 -6.21
N VAL A 48 -3.32 -15.88 -7.26
CA VAL A 48 -3.50 -14.43 -7.39
C VAL A 48 -4.97 -14.04 -7.23
N PRO A 49 -5.27 -12.91 -6.57
CA PRO A 49 -6.65 -12.45 -6.45
C PRO A 49 -7.20 -12.01 -7.81
N VAL A 50 -8.46 -12.34 -8.09
CA VAL A 50 -9.14 -11.97 -9.33
C VAL A 50 -9.79 -10.58 -9.19
N PRO A 51 -9.40 -9.58 -9.99
CA PRO A 51 -10.00 -8.25 -9.92
C PRO A 51 -11.52 -8.30 -10.12
N GLY A 52 -12.26 -7.48 -9.35
CA GLY A 52 -13.72 -7.41 -9.44
C GLY A 52 -14.48 -8.50 -8.69
N THR A 53 -13.79 -9.44 -8.03
CA THR A 53 -14.41 -10.51 -7.23
C THR A 53 -14.39 -10.25 -5.72
N ALA A 54 -13.82 -9.11 -5.30
CA ALA A 54 -13.78 -8.71 -3.90
C ALA A 54 -15.19 -8.68 -3.30
N CYS A 55 -15.34 -9.26 -2.11
CA CYS A 55 -16.58 -9.22 -1.35
C CYS A 55 -17.06 -7.76 -1.18
N PRO A 56 -18.32 -7.43 -1.53
CA PRO A 56 -18.79 -6.04 -1.53
C PRO A 56 -18.62 -5.29 -0.20
N VAL A 57 -18.66 -5.99 0.93
CA VAL A 57 -18.46 -5.37 2.26
C VAL A 57 -17.01 -4.99 2.53
N SER A 58 -16.05 -5.64 1.87
CA SER A 58 -14.61 -5.40 2.03
C SER A 58 -14.09 -4.31 1.11
N VAL A 59 -14.77 -4.06 -0.03
CA VAL A 59 -14.36 -3.08 -1.05
C VAL A 59 -14.03 -1.70 -0.47
N PRO A 60 -14.87 -1.08 0.40
CA PRO A 60 -14.53 0.22 0.97
C PRO A 60 -13.26 0.20 1.83
N GLY A 61 -13.02 -0.91 2.55
CA GLY A 61 -11.84 -1.09 3.39
C GLY A 61 -10.55 -1.29 2.60
N ILE A 62 -10.64 -1.99 1.46
CA ILE A 62 -9.55 -2.18 0.50
C ILE A 62 -9.21 -0.84 -0.16
N ALA A 63 -10.22 -0.13 -0.67
CA ALA A 63 -10.03 1.17 -1.32
C ALA A 63 -9.40 2.21 -0.39
N ALA A 64 -9.90 2.31 0.85
CA ALA A 64 -9.35 3.25 1.84
C ALA A 64 -7.88 2.97 2.17
N ARG A 65 -7.48 1.70 2.28
CA ARG A 65 -6.08 1.31 2.55
C ARG A 65 -5.19 1.57 1.35
N ALA A 66 -5.63 1.24 0.15
CA ALA A 66 -4.91 1.51 -1.08
C ALA A 66 -4.66 3.02 -1.27
N LEU A 67 -5.68 3.86 -1.04
CA LEU A 67 -5.53 5.32 -1.08
C LEU A 67 -4.53 5.83 -0.03
N LEU A 68 -4.61 5.34 1.21
CA LEU A 68 -3.67 5.74 2.26
C LEU A 68 -2.22 5.37 1.91
N ILE A 69 -2.00 4.20 1.32
CA ILE A 69 -0.69 3.77 0.84
C ILE A 69 -0.16 4.76 -0.21
N ILE A 70 -0.98 5.10 -1.21
CA ILE A 70 -0.62 6.04 -2.29
C ILE A 70 -0.28 7.43 -1.72
N GLU A 71 -1.07 7.92 -0.77
CA GLU A 71 -0.83 9.21 -0.11
C GLU A 71 0.49 9.22 0.67
N ILE A 72 0.78 8.15 1.41
CA ILE A 72 2.03 8.01 2.16
C ILE A 72 3.24 7.94 1.21
N GLU A 73 3.15 7.17 0.13
CA GLU A 73 4.21 7.03 -0.87
C GLU A 73 4.52 8.36 -1.57
N ALA A 74 3.47 9.13 -1.91
CA ALA A 74 3.61 10.46 -2.48
C ALA A 74 4.31 11.44 -1.52
N GLU A 75 4.05 11.35 -0.22
CA GLU A 75 4.65 12.23 0.79
C GLU A 75 6.14 11.92 1.03
N ILE A 76 6.53 10.64 0.99
CA ILE A 76 7.91 10.20 1.28
C ILE A 76 8.77 9.99 0.04
N GLY A 77 8.23 10.15 -1.17
CA GLY A 77 8.96 10.07 -2.43
C GLY A 77 9.30 8.65 -2.87
N ARG A 78 8.33 7.74 -2.76
CA ARG A 78 8.40 6.31 -3.15
C ARG A 78 7.47 6.06 -4.37
N PRO A 79 7.64 4.97 -5.14
CA PRO A 79 7.49 3.60 -4.64
C PRO A 79 8.81 3.02 -4.15
N ALA A 80 8.76 2.24 -3.07
CA ALA A 80 9.90 1.41 -2.71
C ALA A 80 9.91 0.17 -3.60
N GLU A 81 11.10 -0.39 -3.83
CA GLU A 81 11.21 -1.77 -4.29
C GLU A 81 10.68 -2.67 -3.17
N HIS A 82 9.40 -3.03 -3.25
CA HIS A 82 8.78 -3.98 -2.35
C HIS A 82 8.86 -5.37 -2.98
N PRO A 83 9.24 -6.42 -2.24
CA PRO A 83 9.23 -7.81 -2.73
C PRO A 83 7.81 -8.38 -2.84
N GLU A 84 6.82 -7.52 -3.03
CA GLU A 84 5.41 -7.86 -2.96
C GLU A 84 4.89 -8.38 -4.30
N PRO A 85 3.73 -9.06 -4.30
CA PRO A 85 3.15 -9.60 -5.52
C PRO A 85 2.84 -8.51 -6.54
N GLN A 86 3.12 -8.77 -7.82
CA GLN A 86 2.90 -7.81 -8.91
C GLN A 86 1.45 -7.30 -8.99
N TRP A 87 0.48 -8.12 -8.57
CA TRP A 87 -0.94 -7.75 -8.60
C TRP A 87 -1.28 -6.59 -7.65
N LEU A 88 -0.48 -6.37 -6.59
CA LEU A 88 -0.70 -5.27 -5.67
C LEU A 88 -0.38 -3.94 -6.32
N ASP A 89 0.65 -3.88 -7.15
CA ASP A 89 0.96 -2.68 -7.94
C ASP A 89 -0.19 -2.37 -8.92
N ASP A 90 -0.78 -3.39 -9.54
CA ASP A 90 -1.96 -3.18 -10.41
C ASP A 90 -3.16 -2.62 -9.65
N LEU A 91 -3.34 -3.02 -8.39
CA LEU A 91 -4.36 -2.47 -7.51
C LEU A 91 -4.06 -0.99 -7.15
N LEU A 92 -2.82 -0.69 -6.75
CA LEU A 92 -2.38 0.67 -6.38
C LEU A 92 -2.32 1.64 -7.57
N ASP A 93 -2.08 1.14 -8.78
CA ASP A 93 -2.19 1.88 -10.05
C ASP A 93 -3.66 2.17 -10.43
N GLY A 94 -4.63 1.65 -9.69
CA GLY A 94 -6.06 1.84 -9.94
C GLY A 94 -6.62 0.98 -11.07
N LYS A 95 -5.87 0.01 -11.61
CA LYS A 95 -6.33 -0.85 -12.72
C LYS A 95 -7.53 -1.72 -12.35
N TRP A 96 -7.76 -1.91 -11.05
CA TRP A 96 -8.88 -2.68 -10.51
C TRP A 96 -10.16 -1.85 -10.38
N GLY A 97 -10.11 -0.53 -10.59
CA GLY A 97 -11.26 0.36 -10.49
C GLY A 97 -11.82 0.52 -9.08
N LEU A 98 -11.04 0.19 -8.05
CA LEU A 98 -11.43 0.33 -6.64
C LEU A 98 -11.03 1.68 -6.02
N ILE A 99 -10.07 2.36 -6.65
CA ILE A 99 -9.56 3.67 -6.26
C ILE A 99 -9.70 4.59 -7.48
N THR A 100 -10.29 5.77 -7.28
CA THR A 100 -10.61 6.75 -8.33
C THR A 100 -10.20 8.13 -7.88
#